data_AF-E2BL01-F1
#
_entry.id   AF-E2BL01-F1
#
_cell.length_a   1.000
_cell.length_b   1.000
_cell.length_c   1.000
_cell.angle_alpha   90.00
_cell.angle_beta   90.00
_cell.angle_gamma   90.00
#
_symmetry.space_group_name_H-M   'P 1'
#
loop_
_entity.id
_entity.type
_entity.pdbx_description
1 polymer ?
#
loop_
_entity_poly.entity_id
_entity_poly.type
_entity_poly.pdbx_seq_one_letter_code
_entity_poly.pdbx_strand_id
1 'polypeptide(L)' 'RFPIKRPRERQSWLKNLSLRDNKQPLEYLRVCSEHFSEKCFIRENGIVTLRQGSIPTLF' A
#
# COMPACT_ATOMS: atom_id res chain seq x y z
N ARG A 1 0.57 4.96 3.46
CA ARG A 1 -0.85 5.39 3.47
C ARG A 1 -1.56 4.70 2.32
N PHE A 2 -2.82 4.31 2.50
CA PHE A 2 -3.59 3.60 1.50
C PHE A 2 -3.80 4.43 0.20
N PRO A 3 -3.69 3.82 -1.00
CA PRO A 3 -3.73 4.54 -2.27
C PRO A 3 -5.17 4.86 -2.74
N ILE A 4 -5.87 5.79 -2.07
CA ILE A 4 -7.27 6.16 -2.42
C ILE A 4 -7.39 6.79 -3.80
N LYS A 5 -6.44 7.67 -4.16
CA LYS A 5 -6.45 8.40 -5.44
C LYS A 5 -6.09 7.52 -6.64
N ARG A 6 -5.80 6.22 -6.44
CA ARG A 6 -5.32 5.30 -7.46
C ARG A 6 -6.13 4.01 -7.42
N PRO A 7 -7.25 3.94 -8.16
CA PRO A 7 -8.22 2.86 -8.02
C PRO A 7 -7.65 1.47 -8.36
N ARG A 8 -6.71 1.38 -9.31
CA ARG A 8 -6.04 0.11 -9.67
C ARG A 8 -5.17 -0.42 -8.53
N GLU A 9 -4.30 0.44 -7.97
CA GLU A 9 -3.47 0.08 -6.80
C GLU A 9 -4.35 -0.29 -5.62
N ARG A 10 -5.39 0.50 -5.33
CA ARG A 10 -6.37 0.20 -4.28
C ARG A 10 -6.96 -1.20 -4.43
N GLN A 11 -7.45 -1.56 -5.62
CA GLN A 11 -8.09 -2.85 -5.83
C GLN A 11 -7.12 -4.01 -5.55
N SER A 12 -5.87 -3.89 -6.00
CA SER A 12 -4.83 -4.88 -5.72
C SER A 12 -4.48 -4.97 -4.24
N TRP A 13 -4.41 -3.83 -3.54
CA TRP A 13 -4.19 -3.80 -2.09
C TRP A 13 -5.34 -4.47 -1.34
N LEU A 14 -6.60 -4.17 -1.69
CA LEU A 14 -7.76 -4.82 -1.09
C LEU A 14 -7.73 -6.33 -1.28
N LYS A 15 -7.39 -6.79 -2.50
CA LYS A 15 -7.30 -8.20 -2.82
C LYS A 15 -6.19 -8.90 -2.02
N ASN A 16 -5.00 -8.29 -1.95
CA ASN A 16 -3.85 -8.88 -1.29
C ASN A 16 -3.97 -8.84 0.24
N LEU A 17 -4.48 -7.74 0.80
CA LEU A 17 -4.73 -7.59 2.24
C LEU A 17 -6.03 -8.29 2.69
N SER A 18 -6.76 -8.95 1.79
CA SER A 18 -8.07 -9.54 2.04
C SER A 18 -9.09 -8.58 2.68
N LEU A 19 -8.99 -7.29 2.34
CA LEU A 19 -9.86 -6.22 2.86
C LEU A 19 -11.07 -6.04 1.95
N ARG A 20 -12.24 -5.77 2.56
CA ARG A 20 -13.47 -5.43 1.83
C ARG A 20 -13.63 -3.91 1.75
N ASP A 21 -13.87 -3.39 0.55
CA ASP A 21 -14.03 -1.95 0.29
C ASP A 21 -15.20 -1.32 1.06
N ASN A 22 -16.20 -2.12 1.42
CA ASN A 22 -17.53 -1.62 1.77
C ASN A 22 -17.78 -1.32 3.27
N LYS A 23 -16.78 -1.49 4.15
CA LYS A 23 -17.04 -1.48 5.62
C LYS A 23 -16.05 -0.70 6.49
N GLN A 24 -14.93 -0.22 5.96
CA GLN A 24 -13.91 0.43 6.79
C GLN A 24 -13.39 1.69 6.12
N PRO A 25 -13.06 2.75 6.89
CA PRO A 25 -12.44 3.93 6.35
C PRO A 25 -10.99 3.59 5.94
N LEU A 26 -10.82 3.15 4.69
CA LEU A 26 -9.54 2.76 4.10
C LEU A 26 -8.51 3.90 4.12
N GLU A 27 -8.96 5.13 4.29
CA GLU A 27 -8.10 6.32 4.32
C GLU A 27 -7.14 6.39 5.51
N TYR A 28 -7.55 5.80 6.64
CA TYR A 28 -6.76 5.73 7.87
C TYR A 28 -5.97 4.43 7.97
N LEU A 29 -6.22 3.46 7.07
CA LEU A 29 -5.52 2.20 7.06
C LEU A 29 -4.04 2.42 6.71
N ARG A 30 -3.21 1.93 7.63
CA ARG A 30 -1.76 1.89 7.49
C ARG A 30 -1.35 0.44 7.37
N VAL A 31 -0.42 0.19 6.46
CA VAL A 31 0.18 -1.14 6.25
C VAL A 31 1.64 -0.99 6.63
N CYS A 32 2.15 -1.90 7.46
CA CYS A 32 3.54 -1.92 7.86
C CYS A 32 4.45 -2.12 6.64
N SER A 33 5.67 -1.57 6.71
CA SER A 33 6.63 -1.66 5.61
C SER A 33 7.03 -3.10 5.28
N GLU A 34 6.93 -4.02 6.23
CA GLU A 34 7.26 -5.45 6.08
C GLU A 34 6.38 -6.17 5.05
N HIS A 35 5.18 -5.65 4.77
CA HIS A 35 4.30 -6.22 3.74
C HIS A 35 4.73 -5.86 2.30
N PHE A 36 5.75 -5.01 2.15
CA PHE A 36 6.30 -4.58 0.87
C PHE A 36 7.74 -5.06 0.75
N SER A 37 8.12 -5.48 -0.46
CA SER A 37 9.53 -5.76 -0.76
C SER A 37 10.37 -4.49 -0.62
N GLU A 38 11.63 -4.61 -0.19
CA GLU A 38 12.55 -3.47 -0.12
C GLU A 38 12.67 -2.71 -1.45
N LYS A 39 12.53 -3.41 -2.58
CA LYS A 39 12.55 -2.84 -3.94
C LYS A 39 11.39 -1.89 -4.23
N CYS A 40 10.33 -1.94 -3.42
CA CYS A 40 9.18 -1.05 -3.52
C CYS A 40 9.43 0.30 -2.82
N PHE A 41 10.53 0.45 -2.06
CA PHE A 41 10.83 1.69 -1.37
C PHE A 41 11.86 2.52 -2.14
N ILE A 42 11.58 3.81 -2.24
CA ILE A 42 12.51 4.82 -2.75
C ILE A 42 13.09 5.54 -1.55
N ARG A 43 14.42 5.60 -1.47
CA ARG A 43 15.16 6.31 -0.42
C ARG A 43 15.87 7.49 -1.06
N GLU A 44 15.31 8.68 -0.90
CA GLU A 44 15.87 9.92 -1.44
C GLU A 44 15.93 10.97 -0.32
N ASN A 45 17.08 11.66 -0.19
CA ASN A 45 17.29 12.72 0.81
C ASN A 45 16.94 12.30 2.27
N GLY A 46 17.20 11.05 2.63
CA GLY A 46 16.85 10.50 3.95
C GLY A 46 15.36 10.21 4.16
N ILE A 47 14.52 10.45 3.16
CA ILE A 47 13.09 10.14 3.19
C ILE A 47 12.86 8.79 2.51
N VAL A 48 12.16 7.89 3.21
CA VAL A 48 11.72 6.61 2.67
C VAL A 48 10.27 6.74 2.21
N THR A 49 10.04 6.59 0.92
CA THR A 49 8.69 6.61 0.33
C THR A 49 8.39 5.30 -0.38
N LEU A 50 7.12 4.91 -0.41
CA LEU A 50 6.69 3.77 -1.20
C LEU A 50 6.54 4.19 -2.66
N ARG A 51 7.20 3.47 -3.56
CA ARG A 51 7.12 3.68 -5.00
C ARG A 51 5.68 3.57 -5.48
N GLN A 52 5.29 4.47 -6.37
CA GLN A 52 3.99 4.41 -7.04
C GLN A 52 3.81 3.09 -7.78
N GLY A 53 2.64 2.47 -7.65
CA GLY A 53 2.35 1.16 -8.23
C GLY A 53 2.75 -0.03 -7.34
N SER A 54 3.41 0.20 -6.21
CA SER A 54 3.76 -0.87 -5.28
C SER A 54 2.50 -1.47 -4.65
N ILE A 55 2.44 -2.79 -4.60
CA ILE A 55 1.37 -3.55 -3.97
C ILE A 55 1.95 -4.38 -2.82
N PRO A 56 1.24 -4.57 -1.71
CA PRO A 56 1.72 -5.43 -0.63
C PRO A 56 1.66 -6.86 -1.15
N THR A 57 2.80 -7.55 -1.19
CA THR A 57 2.93 -8.92 -1.73
C THR A 57 3.40 -9.92 -0.68
N LEU A 58 3.78 -9.45 0.51
CA LEU A 58 4.31 -10.27 1.59
C LEU A 58 3.27 -10.33 2.72
N PHE A 59 2.80 -11.54 3.03
CA PHE A 59 1.82 -11.86 4.07
C PHE A 59 2.25 -13.09 4.83
#